data_AF-A0A661VF20-F1
#
_entry.id   AF-A0A661VF20-F1
#
_cell.length_a   1.000
_cell.length_b   1.000
_cell.length_c   1.000
_cell.angle_alpha   90.00
_cell.angle_beta   90.00
_cell.angle_gamma   90.00
#
_symmetry.space_group_name_H-M   'P 1'
#
loop_
_entity.id
_entity.type
_entity.pdbx_description
1 polymer ?
#
loop_
_entity_poly.entity_id
_entity_poly.type
_entity_poly.pdbx_seq_one_letter_code
_entity_poly.pdbx_strand_id
1 'polypeptide(L)'
;MKKSTMNERWLVYCLIGLVFGVVDWYYLDLLTHISWGQLGESPLVVPVIIALNYGVWLVPVVPIAIYETRRHKLALPSALASVTVWSSAIFGYYTYYTALLAFRGLPHMDYLLVFGERSPTFWQDWAKVFWKVILSQFLEWIIIAIVGGSIVGFIVSRSYIYWIGRRT
;
A
#
# COMPACT_ATOMS: atom_id res chain seq x y z
N MET A 1 10.57 -25.47 16.05
CA MET A 1 10.22 -24.34 15.15
C MET A 1 9.80 -24.92 13.80
N LYS A 2 8.51 -24.86 13.45
CA LYS A 2 7.98 -25.47 12.21
C LYS A 2 8.50 -24.70 10.99
N LYS A 3 9.18 -25.38 10.07
CA LYS A 3 9.74 -24.79 8.85
C LYS A 3 8.56 -24.42 7.94
N SER A 4 8.23 -23.14 7.81
CA SER A 4 7.14 -22.74 6.92
C SER A 4 7.47 -23.17 5.50
N THR A 5 6.50 -23.77 4.81
CA THR A 5 6.67 -24.12 3.39
C THR A 5 6.71 -22.84 2.55
N MET A 6 7.20 -22.94 1.31
CA MET A 6 7.31 -21.79 0.40
C MET A 6 5.97 -21.05 0.27
N ASN A 7 4.87 -21.79 0.14
CA ASN A 7 3.52 -21.24 -0.05
C ASN A 7 3.00 -20.46 1.17
N GLU A 8 3.27 -20.93 2.38
CA GLU A 8 2.82 -20.28 3.62
C GLU A 8 3.42 -18.87 3.78
N ARG A 9 4.67 -18.69 3.35
CA ARG A 9 5.36 -17.40 3.51
C ARG A 9 4.86 -16.34 2.54
N TRP A 10 4.65 -16.69 1.28
CA TRP A 10 4.06 -15.78 0.30
C TRP A 10 2.64 -15.39 0.70
N LEU A 11 1.88 -16.31 1.27
CA LEU A 11 0.57 -15.99 1.86
C LEU A 11 0.70 -14.95 2.97
N VAL A 12 1.66 -15.10 3.88
CA VAL A 12 1.92 -14.11 4.94
C VAL A 12 2.27 -12.74 4.34
N TYR A 13 3.06 -12.67 3.28
CA TYR A 13 3.38 -11.41 2.61
C TYR A 13 2.15 -10.76 1.99
N CYS A 14 1.28 -11.54 1.36
CA CYS A 14 0.01 -11.05 0.85
C CYS A 14 -0.87 -10.52 1.98
N LEU A 15 -1.00 -11.26 3.09
CA LEU A 15 -1.81 -10.84 4.24
C LEU A 15 -1.27 -9.56 4.89
N ILE A 16 0.06 -9.45 5.06
CA ILE A 16 0.70 -8.22 5.56
C ILE A 16 0.39 -7.06 4.63
N GLY A 17 0.54 -7.24 3.32
CA GLY A 17 0.22 -6.22 2.33
C GLY A 17 -1.26 -5.80 2.41
N LEU A 18 -2.20 -6.74 2.37
CA LEU A 18 -3.63 -6.48 2.46
C LEU A 18 -4.01 -5.66 3.70
N VAL A 19 -3.53 -6.10 4.88
CA VAL A 19 -3.78 -5.39 6.14
C VAL A 19 -3.14 -4.01 6.12
N PHE A 20 -1.91 -3.90 5.63
CA PHE A 20 -1.23 -2.61 5.48
C PHE A 20 -2.02 -1.67 4.57
N GLY A 21 -2.55 -2.12 3.44
CA GLY A 21 -3.36 -1.29 2.54
C GLY A 21 -4.63 -0.74 3.19
N VAL A 22 -5.30 -1.55 4.03
CA VAL A 22 -6.46 -1.07 4.83
C VAL A 22 -6.01 0.01 5.83
N VAL A 23 -4.90 -0.22 6.53
CA VAL A 23 -4.36 0.72 7.52
C VAL A 23 -3.86 2.01 6.85
N ASP A 24 -3.27 1.90 5.66
CA ASP A 24 -2.76 3.04 4.89
C ASP A 24 -3.89 4.01 4.51
N TRP A 25 -5.09 3.51 4.20
CA TRP A 25 -6.27 4.36 4.00
C TRP A 25 -6.53 5.28 5.20
N TYR A 26 -6.51 4.73 6.42
CA TYR A 26 -6.68 5.51 7.64
C TYR A 26 -5.49 6.42 7.94
N TYR A 27 -4.27 5.99 7.58
CA TYR A 27 -3.09 6.82 7.72
C TYR A 27 -3.14 8.05 6.81
N LEU A 28 -3.56 7.89 5.56
CA LEU A 28 -3.76 9.00 4.64
C LEU A 28 -4.89 9.93 5.11
N ASP A 29 -6.00 9.37 5.60
CA ASP A 29 -7.07 10.16 6.21
C ASP A 29 -6.57 10.93 7.45
N LEU A 30 -5.74 10.32 8.29
CA LEU A 30 -5.13 11.02 9.43
C LEU A 30 -4.23 12.17 8.96
N LEU A 31 -3.41 11.97 7.92
CA LEU A 31 -2.53 13.01 7.38
C LEU A 31 -3.29 14.27 6.91
N THR A 32 -4.53 14.13 6.43
CA THR A 32 -5.37 15.27 6.02
C THR A 32 -5.95 16.04 7.20
N HIS A 33 -6.08 15.40 8.37
CA HIS A 33 -6.64 16.00 9.59
C HIS A 33 -5.56 16.52 10.57
N ILE A 34 -4.28 16.28 10.31
CA ILE A 34 -3.19 16.82 11.13
C ILE A 34 -3.16 18.35 11.02
N SER A 35 -3.16 19.03 12.17
CA SER A 35 -2.84 20.45 12.23
C SER A 35 -1.33 20.64 12.10
N TRP A 36 -0.89 21.08 10.92
CA TRP A 36 0.53 21.31 10.63
C TRP A 36 1.10 22.55 11.33
N GLY A 37 0.29 23.34 12.05
CA GLY A 37 0.73 24.55 12.75
C GLY A 37 1.53 25.49 11.85
N GLN A 38 2.64 26.02 12.37
CA GLN A 38 3.56 26.88 11.60
C GLN A 38 4.19 26.17 10.39
N LEU A 39 4.33 24.84 10.43
CA LEU A 39 4.83 24.10 9.28
C LEU A 39 3.84 24.17 8.12
N GLY A 40 2.53 24.25 8.39
CA GLY A 40 1.49 24.37 7.38
C GLY A 40 1.59 25.63 6.51
N GLU A 41 2.20 26.69 7.02
CA GLU A 41 2.46 27.94 6.29
C GLU A 41 3.80 27.91 5.53
N SER A 42 4.63 26.90 5.78
CA SER A 42 5.94 26.74 5.16
C SER A 42 5.86 25.97 3.84
N PRO A 43 6.67 26.30 2.83
CA PRO A 43 6.79 25.50 1.61
C PRO A 43 7.30 24.08 1.88
N LEU A 44 7.84 23.80 3.08
CA LEU A 44 8.31 22.48 3.48
C LEU A 44 7.19 21.48 3.80
N VAL A 45 5.96 21.93 4.05
CA VAL A 45 4.85 21.03 4.41
C VAL A 45 4.59 20.00 3.32
N VAL A 46 4.62 20.43 2.05
CA VAL A 46 4.31 19.54 0.92
C VAL A 46 5.37 18.43 0.77
N PRO A 47 6.68 18.72 0.71
CA PRO A 47 7.71 17.68 0.74
C PRO A 47 7.61 16.73 1.94
N VAL A 48 7.27 17.25 3.13
CA VAL A 48 7.12 16.43 4.35
C VAL A 48 5.93 15.47 4.20
N ILE A 49 4.78 15.93 3.73
CA ILE A 49 3.62 15.06 3.48
C ILE A 49 3.95 13.99 2.45
N ILE A 50 4.63 14.36 1.35
CA ILE A 50 5.08 13.41 0.33
C ILE A 50 6.02 12.37 0.94
N ALA A 51 6.99 12.80 1.74
CA ALA A 51 7.94 11.90 2.40
C ALA A 51 7.24 10.95 3.39
N LEU A 52 6.25 11.44 4.14
CA LEU A 52 5.47 10.63 5.07
C LEU A 52 4.55 9.63 4.35
N ASN A 53 3.96 10.04 3.22
CA ASN A 53 3.13 9.18 2.39
C ASN A 53 3.99 8.05 1.77
N TYR A 54 5.06 8.35 1.05
CA TYR A 54 5.89 7.29 0.45
C TYR A 54 6.73 6.53 1.50
N GLY A 55 7.09 7.18 2.60
CA GLY A 55 7.93 6.61 3.65
C GLY A 55 7.24 5.48 4.42
N VAL A 56 5.94 5.59 4.69
CA VAL A 56 5.20 4.55 5.43
C VAL A 56 5.18 3.22 4.68
N TRP A 57 5.26 3.24 3.35
CA TRP A 57 5.30 2.06 2.49
C TRP A 57 6.58 1.22 2.66
N LEU A 58 7.62 1.78 3.26
CA LEU A 58 8.84 1.06 3.61
C LEU A 58 8.65 0.16 4.85
N VAL A 59 7.70 0.48 5.74
CA VAL A 59 7.47 -0.21 7.01
C VAL A 59 7.21 -1.72 6.82
N PRO A 60 6.28 -2.16 5.94
CA PRO A 60 6.06 -3.58 5.73
C PRO A 60 7.15 -4.23 4.87
N VAL A 61 7.75 -3.49 3.92
CA VAL A 61 8.63 -4.07 2.91
C VAL A 61 10.06 -4.26 3.38
N VAL A 62 10.65 -3.29 4.09
CA VAL A 62 12.04 -3.39 4.57
C VAL A 62 12.32 -4.66 5.37
N PRO A 63 11.50 -5.05 6.38
CA PRO A 63 11.77 -6.28 7.14
C PRO A 63 11.63 -7.54 6.27
N ILE A 64 10.68 -7.57 5.32
CA ILE A 64 10.46 -8.69 4.41
C ILE A 64 11.61 -8.84 3.41
N ALA A 65 12.04 -7.72 2.83
CA ALA A 65 13.20 -7.65 1.94
C ALA A 65 14.46 -8.19 2.64
N ILE A 66 14.75 -7.70 3.86
CA ILE A 66 15.88 -8.18 4.66
C ILE A 66 15.75 -9.68 4.96
N TYR A 67 14.55 -10.15 5.32
CA TYR A 67 14.31 -11.57 5.59
C TYR A 67 14.65 -12.45 4.38
N GLU A 68 14.18 -12.09 3.18
CA GLU A 68 14.46 -12.84 1.95
C GLU A 68 15.94 -12.78 1.58
N THR A 69 16.57 -11.62 1.71
CA THR A 69 18.01 -11.48 1.48
C THR A 69 18.83 -12.34 2.45
N ARG A 70 18.43 -12.44 3.72
CA ARG A 70 19.10 -13.30 4.71
C ARG A 70 19.02 -14.77 4.30
N ARG A 71 17.85 -15.18 3.82
CA ARG A 71 17.55 -16.57 3.46
C ARG A 71 18.21 -17.02 2.16
N HIS A 72 18.19 -16.16 1.14
CA HIS A 72 18.59 -16.53 -0.21
C HIS A 72 19.92 -15.90 -0.66
N LYS A 73 20.45 -14.91 0.06
CA LYS A 73 21.68 -14.15 -0.28
C LYS A 73 21.65 -13.50 -1.67
N LEU A 74 20.45 -13.34 -2.24
CA LEU A 74 20.20 -12.79 -3.57
C LEU A 74 19.19 -11.66 -3.49
N ALA A 75 19.28 -10.71 -4.41
CA ALA A 75 18.38 -9.55 -4.46
C ALA A 75 17.02 -9.86 -5.10
N LEU A 76 16.95 -10.85 -5.99
CA LEU A 76 15.72 -11.19 -6.71
C LEU A 76 14.58 -11.64 -5.78
N PRO A 77 14.77 -12.56 -4.81
CA PRO A 77 13.70 -12.93 -3.88
C PRO A 77 13.18 -11.77 -3.04
N SER A 78 14.08 -10.85 -2.65
CA SER A 78 13.73 -9.62 -1.94
C SER A 78 12.87 -8.69 -2.80
N ALA A 79 13.25 -8.48 -4.05
CA ALA A 79 12.47 -7.70 -5.02
C ALA A 79 11.07 -8.30 -5.23
N LEU A 80 10.97 -9.61 -5.48
CA LEU A 80 9.70 -10.29 -5.68
C LEU A 80 8.80 -10.22 -4.44
N ALA A 81 9.35 -10.44 -3.24
CA ALA A 81 8.59 -10.31 -2.01
C ALA A 81 8.08 -8.88 -1.78
N SER A 82 8.91 -7.89 -2.09
CA SER A 82 8.54 -6.47 -1.99
C SER A 82 7.40 -6.12 -2.95
N VAL A 83 7.47 -6.59 -4.20
CA VAL A 83 6.37 -6.47 -5.18
C VAL A 83 5.10 -7.13 -4.67
N THR A 84 5.19 -8.35 -4.14
CA THR A 84 4.01 -9.05 -3.61
C THR A 84 3.33 -8.26 -2.50
N VAL A 85 4.10 -7.70 -1.55
CA VAL A 85 3.57 -6.92 -0.44
C VAL A 85 2.91 -5.64 -0.92
N TRP A 86 3.59 -4.85 -1.75
CA TRP A 86 3.03 -3.59 -2.26
C TRP A 86 1.81 -3.81 -3.16
N SER A 87 1.85 -4.81 -4.05
CA SER A 87 0.70 -5.14 -4.88
C SER A 87 -0.49 -5.60 -4.05
N SER A 88 -0.25 -6.40 -3.00
CA SER A 88 -1.31 -6.82 -2.07
C SER A 88 -1.85 -5.64 -1.26
N ALA A 89 -1.00 -4.67 -0.92
CA ALA A 89 -1.43 -3.43 -0.26
C ALA A 89 -2.33 -2.58 -1.14
N ILE A 90 -1.95 -2.36 -2.41
CA ILE A 90 -2.81 -1.64 -3.37
C ILE A 90 -4.15 -2.35 -3.52
N PHE A 91 -4.15 -3.68 -3.66
CA PHE A 91 -5.39 -4.44 -3.72
C PHE A 91 -6.24 -4.29 -2.44
N GLY A 92 -5.62 -4.40 -1.28
CA GLY A 92 -6.30 -4.24 0.02
C GLY A 92 -6.91 -2.84 0.18
N TYR A 93 -6.14 -1.80 -0.15
CA TYR A 93 -6.56 -0.41 -0.10
C TYR A 93 -7.81 -0.17 -0.95
N TYR A 94 -7.78 -0.52 -2.24
CA TYR A 94 -8.91 -0.25 -3.15
C TYR A 94 -10.11 -1.15 -2.90
N THR A 95 -9.89 -2.39 -2.42
CA THR A 95 -10.99 -3.25 -1.96
C THR A 95 -11.69 -2.62 -0.77
N TYR A 96 -10.91 -2.13 0.20
CA TYR A 96 -11.44 -1.47 1.39
C TYR A 96 -12.15 -0.16 1.05
N TYR A 97 -11.57 0.67 0.20
CA TYR A 97 -12.20 1.89 -0.30
C TYR A 97 -13.53 1.58 -1.00
N THR A 98 -13.58 0.54 -1.84
CA THR A 98 -14.84 0.10 -2.46
C THR A 98 -15.87 -0.31 -1.41
N ALA A 99 -15.47 -1.01 -0.35
CA ALA A 99 -16.35 -1.39 0.74
C ALA A 99 -16.87 -0.16 1.51
N LEU A 100 -16.04 0.86 1.73
CA LEU A 100 -16.46 2.13 2.34
C LEU A 100 -17.54 2.81 1.49
N LEU A 101 -17.32 2.94 0.18
CA LEU A 101 -18.30 3.52 -0.75
C LEU A 101 -19.62 2.74 -0.75
N ALA A 102 -19.56 1.41 -0.76
CA ALA A 102 -20.73 0.56 -0.87
C ALA A 102 -21.55 0.46 0.43
N PHE A 103 -20.91 0.51 1.59
CA PHE A 103 -21.56 0.09 2.86
C PHE A 103 -21.49 1.12 3.99
N ARG A 104 -20.44 1.95 4.06
CA ARG A 104 -20.29 2.94 5.13
C ARG A 104 -20.74 4.33 4.70
N GLY A 105 -20.52 4.65 3.43
CA GLY A 105 -20.65 6.01 2.91
C GLY A 105 -19.36 6.78 3.16
N LEU A 106 -19.07 7.71 2.26
CA LEU A 106 -18.01 8.70 2.40
C LEU A 106 -18.64 10.09 2.30
N PRO A 107 -18.01 11.14 2.85
CA PRO A 107 -18.54 12.49 2.80
C PRO A 107 -18.97 12.88 1.39
N HIS A 108 -20.23 13.32 1.26
CA HIS A 108 -20.87 13.70 -0.02
C HIS A 108 -21.05 12.56 -1.04
N MET A 109 -20.92 11.29 -0.63
CA MET A 109 -21.05 10.10 -1.48
C MET A 109 -22.06 9.07 -0.98
N ASP A 110 -22.96 9.46 -0.05
CA ASP A 110 -23.96 8.55 0.53
C ASP A 110 -24.93 7.97 -0.50
N TYR A 111 -25.09 8.64 -1.65
CA TYR A 111 -25.89 8.15 -2.78
C TYR A 111 -25.34 6.86 -3.42
N LEU A 112 -24.12 6.43 -3.07
CA LEU A 112 -23.50 5.19 -3.53
C LEU A 112 -23.73 3.99 -2.59
N LEU A 113 -24.41 4.21 -1.46
CA LEU A 113 -24.72 3.16 -0.50
C LEU A 113 -25.63 2.09 -1.12
N VAL A 114 -25.17 0.84 -1.10
CA VAL A 114 -25.90 -0.30 -1.64
C VAL A 114 -27.19 -0.57 -0.85
N PHE A 115 -27.17 -0.32 0.46
CA PHE A 115 -28.29 -0.55 1.38
C PHE A 115 -29.03 0.73 1.79
N GLY A 116 -29.19 1.68 0.88
CA GLY A 116 -29.95 2.93 1.09
C GLY A 116 -31.04 3.17 0.05
N GLU A 117 -31.61 4.38 0.06
CA GLU A 117 -32.49 4.85 -1.01
C GLU A 117 -31.71 4.96 -2.32
N ARG A 118 -32.13 4.20 -3.34
CA ARG A 118 -31.47 4.18 -4.64
C ARG A 118 -32.16 5.14 -5.59
N SER A 119 -31.40 6.08 -6.14
CA SER A 119 -31.84 6.88 -7.28
C SER A 119 -32.09 5.98 -8.50
N PRO A 120 -32.92 6.43 -9.47
CA PRO A 120 -33.09 5.71 -10.73
C PRO A 120 -31.77 5.48 -11.50
N THR A 121 -30.77 6.33 -11.28
CA THR A 121 -29.45 6.27 -11.92
C THR A 121 -28.38 5.57 -11.08
N PHE A 122 -28.74 4.99 -9.93
CA PHE A 122 -27.80 4.44 -8.95
C PHE A 122 -26.67 3.61 -9.55
N TRP A 123 -27.00 2.62 -10.40
CA TRP A 123 -25.98 1.74 -10.99
C TRP A 123 -25.09 2.44 -12.02
N GLN A 124 -25.60 3.48 -12.69
CA GLN A 124 -24.81 4.28 -13.63
C GLN A 124 -23.81 5.15 -12.86
N ASP A 125 -24.26 5.77 -11.77
CA ASP A 125 -23.43 6.58 -10.89
C ASP A 125 -22.36 5.72 -10.19
N TRP A 126 -22.76 4.54 -9.70
CA TRP A 126 -21.85 3.58 -9.08
C TRP A 126 -20.79 3.08 -10.06
N ALA A 127 -21.19 2.67 -11.27
CA ALA A 127 -20.24 2.25 -12.30
C ALA A 127 -19.27 3.38 -12.66
N LYS A 128 -19.76 4.61 -12.83
CA LYS A 128 -18.93 5.78 -13.16
C LYS A 128 -17.86 6.02 -12.09
N VAL A 129 -18.24 5.98 -10.81
CA VAL A 129 -17.30 6.15 -9.69
C VAL A 129 -16.33 4.97 -9.62
N PHE A 130 -16.82 3.74 -9.76
CA PHE A 130 -15.97 2.55 -9.74
C PHE A 130 -14.90 2.59 -10.85
N TRP A 131 -15.29 2.87 -12.09
CA TRP A 131 -14.33 2.95 -13.22
C TRP A 131 -13.31 4.08 -13.03
N LYS A 132 -13.77 5.27 -12.67
CA LYS A 132 -12.93 6.46 -12.62
C LYS A 132 -12.08 6.57 -11.37
N VAL A 133 -12.62 6.21 -10.20
CA VAL A 133 -11.98 6.41 -8.90
C VAL A 133 -11.32 5.15 -8.40
N ILE A 134 -11.98 3.99 -8.52
CA ILE A 134 -11.43 2.73 -8.00
C ILE A 134 -10.50 2.09 -9.03
N LEU A 135 -11.01 1.72 -10.20
CA LEU A 135 -10.25 0.92 -11.15
C LEU A 135 -9.11 1.71 -11.79
N SER A 136 -9.38 2.93 -12.28
CA SER A 136 -8.33 3.75 -12.90
C SER A 136 -7.16 3.98 -11.95
N GLN A 137 -7.46 4.30 -10.69
CA GLN A 137 -6.43 4.55 -9.69
C GLN A 137 -5.72 3.25 -9.28
N PHE A 138 -6.46 2.15 -9.07
CA PHE A 138 -5.86 0.84 -8.84
C PHE A 138 -4.86 0.46 -9.94
N LEU A 139 -5.21 0.65 -11.21
CA LEU A 139 -4.35 0.33 -12.35
C LEU A 139 -3.10 1.23 -12.44
N GLU A 140 -3.21 2.48 -12.05
CA GLU A 140 -2.06 3.38 -11.97
C GLU A 140 -1.11 2.97 -10.84
N TRP A 141 -1.65 2.78 -9.64
CA TRP A 141 -0.86 2.49 -8.46
C TRP A 141 -0.30 1.07 -8.42
N ILE A 142 -0.94 0.09 -9.07
CA ILE A 142 -0.37 -1.27 -9.15
C ILE A 142 0.92 -1.28 -9.98
N ILE A 143 1.03 -0.43 -11.01
CA ILE A 143 2.27 -0.28 -11.78
C ILE A 143 3.36 0.31 -10.89
N ILE A 144 3.04 1.35 -10.12
CA ILE A 144 3.95 1.95 -9.16
C ILE A 144 4.38 0.93 -8.10
N ALA A 145 3.45 0.11 -7.61
CA ALA A 145 3.72 -0.95 -6.64
C ALA A 145 4.73 -1.98 -7.18
N ILE A 146 4.58 -2.40 -8.43
CA ILE A 146 5.49 -3.35 -9.08
C ILE A 146 6.87 -2.73 -9.29
N VAL A 147 6.94 -1.54 -9.88
CA VAL A 147 8.22 -0.88 -10.19
C VAL A 147 8.94 -0.50 -8.90
N GLY A 148 8.27 0.23 -8.02
CA GLY A 148 8.85 0.72 -6.78
C GLY A 148 9.16 -0.42 -5.81
N GLY A 149 8.31 -1.44 -5.71
CA GLY A 149 8.56 -2.62 -4.87
C GLY A 149 9.82 -3.36 -5.33
N SER A 150 9.99 -3.50 -6.65
CA SER A 150 11.20 -4.10 -7.23
C SER A 150 12.47 -3.31 -6.88
N ILE A 151 12.42 -1.98 -7.04
CA ILE A 151 13.54 -1.08 -6.75
C ILE A 151 13.89 -1.12 -5.26
N VAL A 152 12.91 -0.93 -4.38
CA VAL A 152 13.11 -0.92 -2.92
C VAL A 152 13.66 -2.26 -2.45
N GLY A 153 13.06 -3.38 -2.87
CA GLY A 153 13.52 -4.71 -2.49
C GLY A 153 14.96 -4.99 -2.96
N PHE A 154 15.32 -4.53 -4.16
CA PHE A 154 16.67 -4.64 -4.66
C PHE A 154 17.67 -3.80 -3.86
N ILE A 155 17.36 -2.51 -3.63
CA ILE A 155 18.22 -1.58 -2.88
C ILE A 155 18.44 -2.10 -1.45
N VAL A 156 17.37 -2.46 -0.74
CA VAL A 156 17.44 -3.00 0.63
C VAL A 156 18.33 -4.24 0.66
N SER A 157 18.15 -5.17 -0.28
CA SER A 157 18.98 -6.37 -0.36
C SER A 157 20.46 -6.06 -0.58
N ARG A 158 20.78 -5.15 -1.50
CA ARG A 158 22.17 -4.80 -1.83
C ARG A 158 22.84 -4.10 -0.67
N SER A 159 22.16 -3.14 -0.04
CA SER A 159 22.63 -2.44 1.16
C SER A 159 22.89 -3.42 2.30
N TYR A 160 21.99 -4.37 2.52
CA TYR A 160 22.14 -5.38 3.56
C TYR A 160 23.33 -6.33 3.32
N ILE A 161 23.48 -6.84 2.10
CA ILE A 161 24.62 -7.72 1.73
C ILE A 161 25.94 -6.98 1.89
N TYR A 162 26.01 -5.75 1.39
CA TYR A 162 27.21 -4.91 1.47
C TYR A 162 27.62 -4.65 2.92
N TRP A 163 26.65 -4.34 3.78
CA TRP A 163 26.91 -4.08 5.19
C TRP A 163 27.40 -5.31 5.94
N ILE A 164 26.90 -6.51 5.63
CA ILE A 164 27.41 -7.76 6.21
C ILE A 164 28.79 -8.09 5.69
N GLY A 165 29.04 -7.93 4.39
CA GLY A 165 30.35 -8.21 3.80
C GLY A 165 31.47 -7.32 4.36
N ARG A 166 31.16 -6.16 4.95
CA ARG A 166 32.11 -5.33 5.69
C ARG A 166 32.40 -5.81 7.11
N ARG A 167 31.57 -6.70 7.67
CA ARG A 167 31.68 -7.20 9.05
C ARG A 167 32.36 -8.57 9.15
N THR A 168 32.67 -9.18 8.01
CA THR A 168 33.40 -10.46 7.87
C THR A 168 34.75 -10.20 7.25
#